data_AF-A0A2D8V2Q4-F1
#
_entry.id   AF-A0A2D8V2Q4-F1
#
_cell.length_a   1.000
_cell.length_b   1.000
_cell.length_c   1.000
_cell.angle_alpha   90.00
_cell.angle_beta   90.00
_cell.angle_gamma   90.00
#
_symmetry.space_group_name_H-M   'P 1'
#
loop_
_entity.id
_entity.type
_entity.pdbx_description
1 polymer ?
#
loop_
_entity_poly.entity_id
_entity_poly.type
_entity_poly.pdbx_seq_one_letter_code
_entity_poly.pdbx_strand_id
1 'polypeptide(L)' 'VGACGTCPVSTQTLKGGIERIMRDRVDGVTEVIDVSAAENVI' A
#
# COMPACT_ATOMS: atom_id res chain seq x y z
N VAL A 1 4.75 -6.21 -2.27
CA VAL A 1 4.60 -7.46 -1.44
C VAL A 1 4.56 -7.11 0.04
N GLY A 2 3.54 -7.62 0.76
CA GLY A 2 3.36 -7.41 2.20
C GLY A 2 4.30 -8.25 3.06
N ALA A 3 4.53 -7.84 4.31
CA ALA A 3 5.54 -8.45 5.19
C ALA A 3 5.35 -9.95 5.40
N CYS A 4 4.10 -10.42 5.45
CA CYS A 4 3.80 -11.82 5.71
C CYS A 4 3.81 -12.70 4.45
N GLY A 5 4.18 -12.18 3.27
CA GLY A 5 4.48 -12.90 2.02
C GLY A 5 3.35 -13.76 1.42
N THR A 6 2.82 -14.71 2.18
CA THR A 6 1.76 -15.66 1.83
C THR A 6 0.38 -15.20 2.31
N CYS A 7 0.30 -14.25 3.25
CA CYS A 7 -0.98 -13.76 3.76
C CYS A 7 -1.57 -12.67 2.84
N PRO A 8 -2.74 -12.89 2.22
CA PRO A 8 -3.36 -11.94 1.29
C PRO A 8 -3.79 -10.63 1.97
N VAL A 9 -3.95 -10.64 3.29
CA VAL A 9 -4.31 -9.44 4.06
C VAL A 9 -3.11 -8.52 4.31
N SER A 10 -1.89 -9.04 4.22
CA SER A 10 -0.68 -8.30 4.60
C SER A 10 -0.36 -7.12 3.67
N THR A 11 -0.75 -7.20 2.40
CA THR A 11 -0.64 -6.10 1.45
C THR A 11 -1.64 -4.99 1.76
N GLN A 12 -2.87 -5.35 2.15
CA GLN A 12 -3.92 -4.39 2.51
C GLN A 12 -3.56 -3.61 3.78
N THR A 13 -3.09 -4.30 4.83
CA THR A 13 -2.69 -3.65 6.07
C THR A 13 -1.46 -2.76 5.87
N LEU A 14 -0.48 -3.22 5.08
CA LEU A 14 0.69 -2.43 4.74
C LEU A 14 0.32 -1.15 3.98
N LYS A 15 -0.53 -1.27 2.94
CA LYS A 15 -1.02 -0.13 2.15
C LYS A 15 -1.72 0.90 3.04
N GLY A 16 -2.64 0.46 3.91
CA GLY A 16 -3.34 1.34 4.85
C GLY A 16 -2.40 2.06 5.82
N GLY A 17 -1.37 1.37 6.33
CA GLY A 17 -0.35 1.97 7.18
C GLY A 17 0.48 3.03 6.46
N ILE A 18 0.95 2.72 5.24
CA ILE A 18 1.72 3.67 4.41
C ILE A 18 0.89 4.91 4.10
N GLU A 19 -0.37 4.73 3.69
CA GLU A 19 -1.24 5.83 3.31
C GLU A 19 -1.55 6.77 4.48
N ARG A 20 -1.74 6.22 5.68
CA ARG A 20 -1.87 7.01 6.92
C ARG A 20 -0.61 7.83 7.19
N ILE A 21 0.56 7.20 7.17
CA ILE A 21 1.83 7.87 7.48
C ILE A 21 2.16 8.94 6.42
N MET A 22 1.90 8.67 5.14
CA MET A 22 2.13 9.62 4.06
C MET A 22 1.24 10.85 4.20
N ARG A 23 -0.06 10.68 4.49
CA ARG A 23 -0.97 11.80 4.76
C ARG A 23 -0.58 12.62 5.98
N ASP A 24 -0.08 11.98 7.03
CA ASP A 24 0.36 12.67 8.25
C ASP A 24 1.66 13.48 8.03
N ARG A 25 2.50 13.10 7.05
CA ARG A 25 3.84 13.67 6.85
C ARG A 25 4.00 14.55 5.63
N VAL A 26 3.12 14.41 4.63
CA VAL A 26 3.22 15.10 3.35
C VAL A 26 1.87 15.70 3.02
N ASP A 27 1.82 17.04 3.04
CA ASP A 27 0.62 17.78 2.68
C ASP A 27 0.26 17.55 1.20
N GLY A 28 -1.03 17.31 0.94
CA GLY A 28 -1.57 17.12 -0.41
C GLY A 28 -1.64 15.68 -0.91
N VAL A 29 -1.23 14.68 -0.11
CA VAL A 29 -1.38 13.26 -0.48
C VAL A 29 -2.86 12.85 -0.45
N THR A 30 -3.42 12.48 -1.59
CA THR A 30 -4.83 12.04 -1.72
C THR A 30 -4.97 10.51 -1.65
N GLU A 31 -4.11 9.77 -2.34
CA GLU A 31 -4.15 8.32 -2.40
C GLU A 31 -2.75 7.71 -2.55
N VAL A 32 -2.64 6.42 -2.19
CA VAL A 32 -1.44 5.60 -2.45
C VAL A 32 -1.87 4.38 -3.25
N ILE A 33 -1.19 4.14 -4.37
CA ILE A 33 -1.45 3.03 -5.29
C ILE A 33 -0.31 2.00 -5.17
N ASP A 34 -0.67 0.74 -5.01
CA ASP A 34 0.30 -0.37 -5.06
C ASP A 34 0.56 -0.76 -6.52
N VAL A 35 1.76 -0.43 -7.02
CA VAL A 35 2.17 -0.75 -8.40
C VAL A 35 2.36 -2.25 -8.62
N SER A 36 2.70 -3.02 -7.58
CA SER A 36 2.90 -4.47 -7.71
C SER A 36 1.58 -5.25 -7.90
N ALA A 37 0.47 -4.65 -7.48
CA ALA A 37 -0.87 -5.17 -7.79
C ALA A 37 -1.28 -4.87 -9.24
N ALA A 38 -0.76 -3.79 -9.85
CA ALA A 38 -1.04 -3.39 -11.22
C ALA A 38 -0.19 -4.17 -12.25
N GLU A 39 1.03 -4.56 -11.89
CA GLU A 39 1.91 -5.39 -12.73
C GLU A 39 1.37 -6.82 -12.93
N ASN A 40 0.51 -7.30 -12.04
CA ASN A 40 -0.09 -8.65 -12.10
C ASN A 40 -1.32 -8.75 -13.03
N VAL A 41 -1.60 -7.68 -13.78
CA VAL A 41 -2.73 -7.57 -14.74
C VAL A 41 -2.24 -7.68 -16.21
N ILE A 42 -0.93 -7.86 -16.42
CA ILE A 42 -0.31 -8.09 -17.75
C ILE A 42 0.22 -9.52 -17.85
#